data_AF-A0A7D7F4L0-F1
#
_entry.id   AF-A0A7D7F4L0-F1
#
_cell.length_a   1.000
_cell.length_b   1.000
_cell.length_c   1.000
_cell.angle_alpha   90.00
_cell.angle_beta   90.00
_cell.angle_gamma   90.00
#
_symmetry.space_group_name_H-M   'P 1'
#
loop_
_entity.id
_entity.type
_entity.pdbx_description
1 polymer ?
#
loop_
_entity_poly.entity_id
_entity_poly.type
_entity_poly.pdbx_seq_one_letter_code
_entity_poly.pdbx_strand_id
1 'polypeptide(L)'
;MPKSYTPNWFFTALLDNHINQLVARYSRLRALRMDFFYRKDTPDFLQPDHRWLELQLRMLLEQVEQFENIVGFFWVIEWTADHGFHAHVVFWIDRQRVKKIYPFAERITECWQAITYNCGSAHRCTYQPHYAYNINIPVRHNDPESIDNIRGALHYLAKEEQKDGLCAYGCNEVPERPAAGRPRKPHF
;
A
#
# COMPACT_ATOMS: atom_id res chain seq x y z
N MET A 1 21.54 7.87 -11.62
CA MET A 1 20.56 8.98 -11.52
C MET A 1 19.25 8.38 -11.03
N PRO A 2 18.73 8.73 -9.84
CA PRO A 2 17.36 8.37 -9.52
C PRO A 2 16.45 8.98 -10.58
N LYS A 3 15.50 8.21 -11.13
CA LYS A 3 14.52 8.75 -12.09
C LYS A 3 13.81 9.90 -11.41
N SER A 4 13.98 11.11 -11.93
CA SER A 4 13.19 12.28 -11.55
C SER A 4 11.74 11.98 -11.95
N TYR A 5 10.85 11.96 -10.97
CA TYR A 5 9.41 11.89 -11.20
C TYR A 5 8.75 13.07 -10.50
N THR A 6 7.62 13.50 -11.02
CA THR A 6 6.82 14.58 -10.49
C THR A 6 5.88 14.00 -9.45
N PRO A 7 6.06 14.33 -8.15
CA PRO A 7 5.14 13.86 -7.13
C PRO A 7 3.81 14.59 -7.30
N ASN A 8 2.73 13.84 -7.43
CA ASN A 8 1.40 14.40 -7.30
C ASN A 8 1.19 14.83 -5.84
N TRP A 9 1.10 16.13 -5.61
CA TRP A 9 1.03 16.73 -4.28
C TRP A 9 -0.19 16.24 -3.48
N PHE A 10 -1.31 15.98 -4.16
CA PHE A 10 -2.55 15.55 -3.53
C PHE A 10 -2.43 14.12 -2.98
N PHE A 11 -1.94 13.17 -3.79
CA PHE A 11 -1.70 11.80 -3.31
C PHE A 11 -0.62 11.74 -2.24
N THR A 12 0.41 12.58 -2.36
CA THR A 12 1.46 12.69 -1.35
C THR A 12 0.88 13.13 -0.01
N ALA A 13 0.06 14.18 -0.01
CA ALA A 13 -0.58 14.69 1.20
C ALA A 13 -1.54 13.67 1.85
N LEU A 14 -2.33 12.95 1.04
CA LEU A 14 -3.22 11.91 1.52
C LEU A 14 -2.46 10.74 2.16
N LEU A 15 -1.42 10.27 1.49
CA LEU A 15 -0.56 9.19 1.98
C LEU A 15 0.13 9.60 3.28
N ASP A 16 0.71 10.80 3.33
CA ASP A 16 1.38 11.30 4.53
C ASP A 16 0.40 11.46 5.70
N ASN A 17 -0.81 11.95 5.45
CA ASN A 17 -1.86 12.02 6.46
C ASN A 17 -2.22 10.62 7.00
N HIS A 18 -2.41 9.64 6.12
CA HIS A 18 -2.72 8.27 6.53
C HIS A 18 -1.57 7.64 7.33
N ILE A 19 -0.31 7.85 6.91
CA ILE A 19 0.89 7.45 7.66
C ILE A 19 0.91 8.10 9.04
N ASN A 20 0.59 9.39 9.15
CA ASN A 20 0.57 10.11 10.43
C ASN A 20 -0.47 9.51 11.39
N GLN A 21 -1.67 9.20 10.90
CA GLN A 21 -2.72 8.56 11.69
C GLN A 21 -2.28 7.18 12.20
N LEU A 22 -1.73 6.34 11.31
CA LEU A 22 -1.20 5.02 11.65
C LEU A 22 -0.06 5.11 12.68
N VAL A 23 0.89 6.02 12.45
CA VAL A 23 2.01 6.24 13.35
C VAL A 23 1.53 6.76 14.70
N ALA A 24 0.52 7.64 14.77
CA ALA A 24 -0.05 8.10 16.03
C ALA A 24 -0.74 6.97 16.81
N ARG A 25 -1.37 6.03 16.08
CA ARG A 25 -2.14 4.92 16.65
C ARG A 25 -1.30 3.72 17.09
N TYR A 26 -0.34 3.30 16.29
CA TYR A 26 0.44 2.07 16.47
C TYR A 26 1.88 2.38 16.84
N SER A 27 2.50 1.54 17.67
CA SER A 27 3.84 1.82 18.20
C SER A 27 4.95 1.43 17.22
N ARG A 28 4.70 0.36 16.46
CA ARG A 28 5.60 -0.23 15.49
C ARG A 28 4.82 -0.91 14.37
N LEU A 29 5.01 -0.42 13.16
CA LEU A 29 4.34 -0.93 11.96
C LEU A 29 5.34 -1.61 11.03
N ARG A 30 4.82 -2.42 10.13
CA ARG A 30 5.56 -2.92 8.98
C ARG A 30 4.71 -2.77 7.72
N ALA A 31 5.30 -2.18 6.69
CA ALA A 31 4.66 -2.06 5.39
C ALA A 31 4.88 -3.35 4.57
N LEU A 32 3.83 -3.77 3.88
CA LEU A 32 3.84 -4.80 2.84
C LEU A 32 3.25 -4.18 1.58
N ARG A 33 4.09 -3.88 0.59
CA ARG A 33 3.62 -3.38 -0.71
C ARG A 33 3.42 -4.53 -1.68
N MET A 34 2.24 -4.56 -2.28
CA MET A 34 1.82 -5.52 -3.28
C MET A 34 1.23 -4.80 -4.49
N ASP A 35 1.56 -5.32 -5.66
CA ASP A 35 1.06 -4.84 -6.95
C ASP A 35 0.09 -5.86 -7.51
N PHE A 36 -1.08 -5.40 -7.94
CA PHE A 36 -2.16 -6.23 -8.47
C PHE A 36 -2.43 -5.84 -9.90
N PHE A 37 -2.42 -6.82 -10.80
CA PHE A 37 -2.59 -6.60 -12.23
C PHE A 37 -3.27 -7.81 -12.87
N TYR A 38 -3.87 -7.61 -14.04
CA TYR A 38 -4.36 -8.70 -14.86
C TYR A 38 -3.24 -9.28 -15.72
N ARG A 39 -3.30 -10.57 -16.02
CA ARG A 39 -2.37 -11.17 -16.98
C ARG A 39 -2.75 -10.80 -18.42
N LYS A 40 -1.75 -10.58 -19.26
CA LYS A 40 -1.90 -10.14 -20.66
C LYS A 40 -2.75 -11.07 -21.53
N ASP A 41 -2.85 -12.34 -21.16
CA ASP A 41 -3.60 -13.37 -21.86
C ASP A 41 -5.07 -13.46 -21.44
N THR A 42 -5.54 -12.54 -20.60
CA THR A 42 -6.91 -12.57 -20.03
C THR A 42 -7.78 -11.44 -20.57
N PRO A 43 -9.10 -11.64 -20.70
CA PRO A 43 -10.02 -10.58 -21.12
C PRO A 43 -9.97 -9.35 -20.20
N ASP A 44 -9.71 -9.55 -18.91
CA ASP A 44 -9.65 -8.47 -17.92
C ASP A 44 -8.49 -7.50 -18.16
N PHE A 45 -7.42 -7.93 -18.84
CA PHE A 45 -6.33 -7.02 -19.24
C PHE A 45 -6.77 -5.98 -20.27
N LEU A 46 -7.79 -6.28 -21.06
CA LEU A 46 -8.30 -5.43 -22.14
C LEU A 46 -9.44 -4.51 -21.69
N GLN A 47 -9.70 -4.42 -20.38
CA GLN A 47 -10.76 -3.57 -19.85
C GLN A 47 -10.50 -2.10 -20.26
N PRO A 48 -11.52 -1.40 -20.79
CA PRO A 48 -11.35 -0.05 -21.32
C PRO A 48 -11.17 1.01 -20.22
N ASP A 49 -11.54 0.69 -18.98
CA ASP A 49 -11.40 1.57 -17.83
C ASP A 49 -10.98 0.82 -16.55
N HIS A 50 -10.65 1.58 -15.51
CA HIS A 50 -10.17 1.06 -14.23
C HIS A 50 -11.27 0.51 -13.31
N ARG A 51 -12.55 0.72 -13.61
CA ARG A 51 -13.65 0.50 -12.63
C ARG A 51 -13.79 -0.97 -12.27
N TRP A 52 -13.55 -1.86 -13.24
CA TRP A 52 -13.57 -3.30 -13.00
C TRP A 52 -12.44 -3.73 -12.06
N LEU A 53 -11.23 -3.23 -12.28
CA LEU A 53 -10.10 -3.44 -11.38
C LEU A 53 -10.39 -2.88 -9.99
N GLU A 54 -10.95 -1.68 -9.90
CA GLU A 54 -11.30 -1.05 -8.63
C GLU A 54 -12.34 -1.86 -7.84
N LEU A 55 -13.37 -2.38 -8.49
CA LEU A 55 -14.39 -3.22 -7.85
C LEU A 55 -13.75 -4.47 -7.23
N GLN A 56 -12.97 -5.21 -8.03
CA GLN A 56 -12.30 -6.42 -7.55
C GLN A 56 -11.26 -6.11 -6.46
N LEU A 57 -10.56 -4.97 -6.57
CA LEU A 57 -9.64 -4.50 -5.55
C LEU A 57 -10.38 -4.21 -4.23
N ARG A 58 -11.53 -3.55 -4.28
CA ARG A 58 -12.35 -3.29 -3.08
C ARG A 58 -12.83 -4.58 -2.42
N MET A 59 -13.27 -5.56 -3.21
CA MET A 59 -13.61 -6.90 -2.71
C MET A 59 -12.42 -7.57 -2.01
N LEU A 60 -11.20 -7.40 -2.54
CA LEU A 60 -9.99 -7.89 -1.90
C LEU A 60 -9.74 -7.18 -0.57
N LEU A 61 -9.84 -5.85 -0.55
CA LEU A 61 -9.60 -5.04 0.65
C LEU A 61 -10.58 -5.40 1.78
N GLU A 62 -11.87 -5.61 1.46
CA GLU A 62 -12.88 -6.07 2.43
C GLU A 62 -12.49 -7.42 3.07
N GLN A 63 -11.96 -8.37 2.30
CA GLN A 63 -11.47 -9.64 2.85
C GLN A 63 -10.21 -9.44 3.70
N VAL A 64 -9.30 -8.57 3.27
CA VAL A 64 -8.02 -8.32 3.93
C VAL A 64 -8.19 -7.56 5.24
N GLU A 65 -9.23 -6.73 5.39
CA GLU A 65 -9.59 -6.11 6.67
C GLU A 65 -9.92 -7.14 7.76
N GLN A 66 -10.37 -8.34 7.38
CA GLN A 66 -10.64 -9.42 8.32
C GLN A 66 -9.36 -10.16 8.76
N PHE A 67 -8.21 -9.86 8.16
CA PHE A 67 -6.96 -10.55 8.49
C PHE A 67 -6.39 -10.00 9.79
N GLU A 68 -6.11 -10.90 10.72
CA GLU A 68 -5.51 -10.52 12.00
C GLU A 68 -4.20 -9.74 11.78
N ASN A 69 -4.07 -8.60 12.46
CA ASN A 69 -2.90 -7.73 12.49
C ASN A 69 -2.65 -6.87 11.24
N ILE A 70 -3.49 -6.94 10.20
CA ILE A 70 -3.53 -5.87 9.19
C ILE A 70 -4.38 -4.73 9.76
N VAL A 71 -3.76 -3.56 9.87
CA VAL A 71 -4.32 -2.40 10.60
C VAL A 71 -4.54 -1.19 9.72
N GLY A 72 -4.12 -1.29 8.46
CA GLY A 72 -4.54 -0.35 7.44
C GLY A 72 -4.02 -0.69 6.06
N PHE A 73 -4.49 0.06 5.08
CA PHE A 73 -4.02 0.00 3.72
C PHE A 73 -4.15 1.36 3.03
N PHE A 74 -3.30 1.57 2.04
CA PHE A 74 -3.42 2.67 1.09
C PHE A 74 -3.25 2.10 -0.32
N TRP A 75 -4.11 2.47 -1.25
CA TRP A 75 -4.06 2.00 -2.63
C TRP A 75 -4.22 3.13 -3.65
N VAL A 76 -3.62 2.92 -4.80
CA VAL A 76 -3.78 3.74 -6.01
C VAL A 76 -3.91 2.81 -7.21
N ILE A 77 -4.67 3.22 -8.21
CA ILE A 77 -4.65 2.59 -9.53
C ILE A 77 -3.85 3.48 -10.48
N GLU A 78 -3.08 2.83 -11.34
CA GLU A 78 -2.25 3.44 -12.37
C GLU A 78 -2.49 2.72 -13.70
N TRP A 79 -2.10 3.37 -14.80
CA TRP A 79 -2.12 2.76 -16.13
C TRP A 79 -0.74 2.86 -16.77
N THR A 80 -0.30 1.77 -17.40
CA THR A 80 0.88 1.78 -18.28
C THR A 80 0.61 0.94 -19.51
N ALA A 81 1.25 1.27 -20.63
CA ALA A 81 1.15 0.48 -21.86
C ALA A 81 1.55 -0.98 -21.67
N ASP A 82 2.52 -1.25 -20.77
CA ASP A 82 3.03 -2.60 -20.54
C ASP A 82 2.13 -3.46 -19.64
N HIS A 83 1.40 -2.85 -18.69
CA HIS A 83 0.63 -3.59 -17.67
C HIS A 83 -0.87 -3.29 -17.66
N GLY A 84 -1.35 -2.41 -18.54
CA GLY A 84 -2.72 -1.90 -18.49
C GLY A 84 -3.01 -1.23 -17.14
N PHE A 85 -4.26 -1.29 -16.71
CA PHE A 85 -4.65 -0.89 -15.36
C PHE A 85 -4.09 -1.85 -14.32
N HIS A 86 -3.43 -1.31 -13.30
CA HIS A 86 -2.90 -2.07 -12.19
C HIS A 86 -2.98 -1.25 -10.91
N ALA A 87 -3.08 -1.93 -9.78
CA ALA A 87 -3.18 -1.31 -8.47
C ALA A 87 -1.90 -1.51 -7.67
N HIS A 88 -1.44 -0.46 -7.03
CA HIS A 88 -0.43 -0.54 -6.00
C HIS A 88 -1.07 -0.39 -4.64
N VAL A 89 -0.85 -1.35 -3.75
CA VAL A 89 -1.40 -1.34 -2.39
C VAL A 89 -0.28 -1.49 -1.38
N VAL A 90 -0.32 -0.69 -0.33
CA VAL A 90 0.50 -0.87 0.85
C VAL A 90 -0.40 -1.32 1.98
N PHE A 91 -0.16 -2.53 2.49
CA PHE A 91 -0.77 -3.04 3.70
C PHE A 91 0.11 -2.72 4.91
N TRP A 92 -0.50 -2.26 5.98
CA TRP A 92 0.13 -1.93 7.25
C TRP A 92 -0.14 -3.02 8.26
N ILE A 93 0.93 -3.60 8.81
CA ILE A 93 0.86 -4.70 9.76
C ILE A 93 1.33 -4.23 11.13
N ASP A 94 0.57 -4.49 12.19
CA ASP A 94 1.01 -4.25 13.57
C ASP A 94 2.10 -5.26 13.96
N ARG A 95 3.32 -4.74 14.11
CA ARG A 95 4.51 -5.56 14.33
C ARG A 95 4.72 -5.93 15.79
N GLN A 96 3.87 -5.49 16.72
CA GLN A 96 3.86 -6.01 18.09
C GLN A 96 3.42 -7.47 18.14
N ARG A 97 2.59 -7.90 17.19
CA ARG A 97 1.90 -9.19 17.23
C ARG A 97 2.42 -10.22 16.23
N VAL A 98 3.22 -9.80 15.22
CA VAL A 98 3.64 -10.70 14.13
C VAL A 98 5.14 -10.68 13.84
N LYS A 99 5.76 -11.87 13.67
CA LYS A 99 7.16 -12.05 13.29
C LYS A 99 7.38 -12.24 11.77
N LYS A 100 6.43 -12.81 11.03
CA LYS A 100 6.58 -13.17 9.60
C LYS A 100 5.55 -12.45 8.72
N ILE A 101 6.00 -11.74 7.69
CA ILE A 101 5.14 -11.07 6.70
C ILE A 101 4.71 -11.99 5.56
N TYR A 102 5.59 -12.91 5.18
CA TYR A 102 5.42 -13.74 3.99
C TYR A 102 4.05 -14.46 3.93
N PRO A 103 3.53 -15.04 5.04
CA PRO A 103 2.20 -15.66 5.02
C PRO A 103 1.05 -14.71 4.68
N PHE A 104 1.16 -13.41 4.97
CA PHE A 104 0.13 -12.44 4.57
C PHE A 104 0.16 -12.21 3.07
N ALA A 105 1.33 -12.05 2.49
CA ALA A 105 1.45 -11.81 1.06
C ALA A 105 0.92 -12.98 0.23
N GLU A 106 1.20 -14.22 0.64
CA GLU A 106 0.64 -15.42 -0.02
C GLU A 106 -0.88 -15.44 0.08
N ARG A 107 -1.45 -15.30 1.29
CA ARG A 107 -2.92 -15.28 1.48
C ARG A 107 -3.60 -14.17 0.68
N ILE A 108 -3.02 -12.97 0.64
CA ILE A 108 -3.55 -11.86 -0.16
C ILE A 108 -3.50 -12.19 -1.65
N THR A 109 -2.45 -12.88 -2.11
CA THR A 109 -2.30 -13.31 -3.50
C THR A 109 -3.35 -14.35 -3.87
N GLU A 110 -3.61 -15.32 -2.99
CA GLU A 110 -4.66 -16.33 -3.14
C GLU A 110 -6.06 -15.69 -3.22
N CYS A 111 -6.38 -14.73 -2.33
CA CYS A 111 -7.62 -13.97 -2.38
C CYS A 111 -7.77 -13.23 -3.72
N TRP A 112 -6.71 -12.58 -4.19
CA TRP A 112 -6.72 -11.86 -5.46
C TRP A 112 -6.98 -12.80 -6.64
N GLN A 113 -6.30 -13.94 -6.69
CA GLN A 113 -6.53 -14.96 -7.71
C GLN A 113 -7.96 -15.50 -7.67
N ALA A 114 -8.52 -15.73 -6.47
CA ALA A 114 -9.89 -16.20 -6.34
C ALA A 114 -10.91 -15.17 -6.85
N ILE A 115 -10.78 -13.90 -6.45
CA ILE A 115 -11.70 -12.80 -6.85
C ILE A 115 -11.67 -12.59 -8.36
N THR A 116 -10.49 -12.69 -8.96
CA THR A 116 -10.28 -12.46 -10.39
C THR A 116 -10.52 -13.71 -11.24
N TYR A 117 -11.01 -14.81 -10.67
CA TYR A 117 -11.15 -16.10 -11.37
C TYR A 117 -9.86 -16.58 -12.05
N ASN A 118 -8.74 -16.39 -11.36
CA ASN A 118 -7.39 -16.57 -11.86
C ASN A 118 -7.07 -15.72 -13.08
N CYS A 119 -7.70 -14.57 -13.35
CA CYS A 119 -7.22 -13.62 -14.36
C CYS A 119 -6.12 -12.69 -13.81
N GLY A 120 -6.15 -12.44 -12.50
CA GLY A 120 -5.23 -11.58 -11.79
C GLY A 120 -3.91 -12.26 -11.43
N SER A 121 -2.90 -11.43 -11.19
CA SER A 121 -1.63 -11.80 -10.56
C SER A 121 -1.23 -10.71 -9.59
N ALA A 122 -0.51 -11.11 -8.54
CA ALA A 122 0.00 -10.20 -7.53
C ALA A 122 1.51 -10.31 -7.43
N HIS A 123 2.19 -9.17 -7.27
CA HIS A 123 3.63 -9.11 -7.05
C HIS A 123 3.92 -8.45 -5.71
N ARG A 124 4.58 -9.18 -4.81
CA ARG A 124 5.13 -8.60 -3.59
C ARG A 124 6.43 -7.89 -3.92
N CYS A 125 6.46 -6.57 -3.72
CA CYS A 125 7.68 -5.80 -3.94
C CYS A 125 8.77 -6.18 -2.92
N THR A 126 9.98 -6.35 -3.43
CA THR A 126 11.18 -6.58 -2.63
C THR A 126 12.11 -5.38 -2.71
N TYR A 127 12.69 -5.01 -1.57
CA TYR A 127 13.77 -4.02 -1.54
C TYR A 127 14.93 -4.46 -2.45
N GLN A 128 15.49 -3.52 -3.19
CA GLN A 128 16.71 -3.71 -3.96
C GLN A 128 17.82 -2.78 -3.41
N PRO A 129 19.09 -3.22 -3.35
CA PRO A 129 20.18 -2.45 -2.74
C PRO A 129 20.41 -1.05 -3.31
N HIS A 130 20.00 -0.82 -4.56
CA HIS A 130 20.15 0.48 -5.23
C HIS A 130 19.01 1.47 -4.94
N TYR A 131 18.00 1.08 -4.16
CA TYR A 131 16.94 2.00 -3.71
C TYR A 131 17.43 2.85 -2.55
N ALA A 132 17.18 4.16 -2.63
CA ALA A 132 17.50 5.12 -1.58
C ALA A 132 16.77 4.85 -0.25
N TYR A 133 15.58 4.25 -0.33
CA TYR A 133 14.73 3.93 0.81
C TYR A 133 14.47 2.44 0.91
N ASN A 134 14.28 1.94 2.14
CA ASN A 134 14.08 0.53 2.41
C ASN A 134 12.74 0.25 3.07
N ILE A 135 11.79 -0.28 2.30
CA ILE A 135 10.44 -0.65 2.76
C ILE A 135 10.42 -1.72 3.86
N ASN A 136 11.51 -2.49 4.02
CA ASN A 136 11.59 -3.51 5.07
C ASN A 136 11.92 -2.94 6.45
N ILE A 137 12.39 -1.69 6.53
CA ILE A 137 12.65 -1.02 7.80
C ILE A 137 11.30 -0.78 8.50
N PRO A 138 11.11 -1.29 9.73
CA PRO A 138 9.87 -1.06 10.47
C PRO A 138 9.72 0.40 10.85
N VAL A 139 8.50 0.92 10.71
CA VAL A 139 8.16 2.28 11.14
C VAL A 139 7.93 2.27 12.63
N ARG A 140 8.67 3.08 13.38
CA ARG A 140 8.49 3.23 14.83
C ARG A 140 8.05 4.66 15.12
N HIS A 141 7.05 4.81 15.96
CA HIS A 141 6.48 6.12 16.28
C HIS A 141 7.44 7.11 16.95
N ASN A 142 8.51 6.62 17.56
CA ASN A 142 9.51 7.39 18.27
C ASN A 142 10.82 7.51 17.50
N ASP A 143 10.80 7.19 16.20
CA ASP A 143 11.97 7.16 15.32
C ASP A 143 11.63 7.91 14.03
N PRO A 144 11.87 9.24 13.99
CA PRO A 144 11.57 10.08 12.83
C PRO A 144 12.21 9.57 11.53
N GLU A 145 13.45 9.07 11.59
CA GLU A 145 14.16 8.53 10.42
C GLU A 145 13.42 7.33 9.83
N SER A 146 12.84 6.46 10.67
CA SER A 146 12.02 5.33 10.18
C SER A 146 10.74 5.78 9.47
N ILE A 147 10.17 6.92 9.88
CA ILE A 147 8.96 7.50 9.28
C ILE A 147 9.33 8.16 7.94
N ASP A 148 10.41 8.93 7.90
CA ASP A 148 10.87 9.56 6.67
C ASP A 148 11.34 8.55 5.63
N ASN A 149 11.99 7.46 6.08
CA ASN A 149 12.34 6.34 5.21
C ASN A 149 11.09 5.71 4.58
N ILE A 150 10.00 5.48 5.33
CA ILE A 150 8.81 4.87 4.74
C ILE A 150 8.07 5.84 3.82
N ARG A 151 8.04 7.14 4.14
CA ARG A 151 7.48 8.17 3.27
C ARG A 151 8.20 8.17 1.93
N GLY A 152 9.53 8.30 1.94
CA GLY A 152 10.33 8.23 0.72
C GLY A 152 10.17 6.91 -0.02
N ALA A 153 10.09 5.80 0.71
CA ALA A 153 9.84 4.47 0.13
C ALA A 153 8.45 4.31 -0.48
N LEU A 154 7.46 5.16 -0.16
CA LEU A 154 6.08 5.06 -0.67
C LEU A 154 5.68 6.21 -1.58
N HIS A 155 6.39 7.35 -1.57
CA HIS A 155 6.12 8.49 -2.45
C HIS A 155 6.25 8.14 -3.93
N TYR A 156 6.95 7.07 -4.29
CA TYR A 156 6.95 6.57 -5.67
C TYR A 156 5.55 6.11 -6.14
N LEU A 157 4.61 5.82 -5.24
CA LEU A 157 3.20 5.52 -5.54
C LEU A 157 2.40 6.77 -5.91
N ALA A 158 2.92 7.95 -5.58
CA ALA A 158 2.31 9.23 -5.87
C ALA A 158 2.84 9.85 -7.18
N LYS A 159 3.52 9.08 -8.03
CA LYS A 159 4.01 9.57 -9.33
C LYS A 159 2.88 10.01 -10.23
N GLU A 160 2.99 11.22 -10.77
CA GLU A 160 1.95 11.79 -11.63
C GLU A 160 1.94 11.16 -13.02
N GLU A 161 3.10 10.75 -13.54
CA GLU A 161 3.27 10.29 -14.92
C GLU A 161 2.52 8.98 -15.24
N GLN A 162 2.23 8.17 -14.21
CA GLN A 162 1.57 6.87 -14.36
C GLN A 162 0.06 6.94 -14.08
N LYS A 163 -0.45 8.14 -13.80
CA LYS A 163 -1.85 8.35 -13.47
C LYS A 163 -2.67 8.74 -14.68
N ASP A 164 -2.11 9.39 -15.71
CA ASP A 164 -2.86 9.77 -16.93
C ASP A 164 -4.20 10.48 -16.63
N GLY A 165 -4.19 11.39 -15.65
CA GLY A 165 -5.40 12.06 -15.15
C GLY A 165 -6.32 11.22 -14.27
N LEU A 166 -5.99 9.95 -14.02
CA LEU A 166 -6.72 9.04 -13.14
C LEU A 166 -6.58 9.45 -11.67
N CYS A 167 -7.72 9.57 -11.00
CA CYS A 167 -7.81 9.85 -9.56
C CYS A 167 -8.48 8.70 -8.81
N ALA A 168 -8.01 7.47 -9.03
CA ALA A 168 -8.52 6.27 -8.37
C ALA A 168 -7.57 5.85 -7.23
N TYR A 169 -8.00 6.08 -6.00
CA TYR A 169 -7.24 5.81 -4.79
C TYR A 169 -8.18 5.55 -3.61
N GLY A 170 -7.61 5.04 -2.52
CA GLY A 170 -8.31 4.93 -1.26
C GLY A 170 -7.42 4.46 -0.13
N CYS A 171 -7.92 4.60 1.09
CA CYS A 171 -7.32 4.04 2.30
C CYS A 171 -8.41 3.73 3.31
N ASN A 172 -8.15 2.86 4.27
CA ASN A 172 -9.08 2.61 5.35
C ASN A 172 -9.05 3.74 6.38
N GLU A 173 -10.12 3.84 7.17
CA GLU A 173 -10.12 4.67 8.36
C GLU A 173 -9.20 4.07 9.42
N VAL A 174 -8.37 4.92 10.05
CA VAL A 174 -7.51 4.51 11.16
C VAL A 174 -8.25 4.81 12.46
N PRO A 175 -8.57 3.80 13.29
CA PRO A 175 -9.30 4.03 14.52
C PRO A 175 -8.49 4.86 15.50
N GLU A 176 -9.18 5.66 16.31
CA GLU A 176 -8.54 6.45 17.36
C GLU A 176 -7.76 5.58 18.36
N ARG A 177 -6.77 6.20 18.98
CA ARG A 177 -5.99 5.54 20.02
C ARG A 177 -6.85 5.37 21.28
N PRO A 178 -6.91 4.16 21.87
CA PRO A 178 -7.55 3.98 23.16
C PRO A 178 -6.95 4.92 24.20
N ALA A 179 -7.81 5.54 25.01
CA ALA A 179 -7.39 6.42 26.12
C ALA A 179 -6.54 5.69 27.18
N ALA A 180 -6.59 4.35 27.19
CA ALA A 180 -5.80 3.52 28.08
C ALA A 180 -4.33 3.42 27.64
N GLY A 181 -3.41 3.59 28.59
CA GLY A 181 -1.97 3.40 28.42
C GLY A 181 -1.14 4.68 28.51
N ARG A 182 0.19 4.55 28.43
CA ARG A 182 1.12 5.68 28.58
C ARG A 182 0.93 6.71 27.45
N PRO A 183 0.68 8.00 27.75
CA PRO A 183 0.60 9.05 26.74
C PRO A 183 1.89 9.11 25.91
N ARG A 184 1.76 9.37 24.61
CA ARG A 184 2.93 9.69 23.77
C ARG A 184 3.26 11.17 23.96
N LYS A 185 4.56 11.49 23.96
CA LYS A 185 4.97 12.89 23.87
C LYS A 185 4.58 13.41 22.48
N PRO A 186 3.90 14.56 22.37
CA PRO A 186 3.71 15.20 21.08
C PRO A 186 5.09 15.53 20.50
N HIS A 187 5.28 15.20 19.22
CA HIS A 187 6.41 15.72 18.45
C HIS A 187 6.02 17.15 18.06
N PHE A 188 6.72 18.14 18.63
CA PHE A 188 6.63 19.54 18.23
C PHE A 188 7.73 19.83 17.22
#